data_AF-A0A8H3A5A7-F1
#
_entry.id   AF-A0A8H3A5A7-F1
#
_cell.length_a   1.000
_cell.length_b   1.000
_cell.length_c   1.000
_cell.angle_alpha   90.00
_cell.angle_beta   90.00
_cell.angle_gamma   90.00
#
_symmetry.space_group_name_H-M   'P 1'
#
loop_
_entity.id
_entity.type
_entity.pdbx_description
1 polymer ?
#
loop_
_entity_poly.entity_id
_entity_poly.type
_entity_poly.pdbx_seq_one_letter_code
_entity_poly.pdbx_strand_id
1 'polypeptide(L)'
;MNTHLKNVKLTSRNREPTALDTLSIRGNNIRYFVLPDALNLDALLVDDAPKPKGKKKEDARGRGRGRGGDRGRGGGGGGRGGPRGRGRGR
;
A
#
# COMPACT_ATOMS: atom_id res chain seq x y z
N MET A 1 -14.69 0.59 -19.39
CA MET A 1 -15.79 0.92 -18.46
C MET A 1 -17.08 0.25 -18.93
N ASN A 2 -17.24 -1.07 -18.72
CA ASN A 2 -18.49 -1.74 -19.13
C ASN A 2 -19.65 -1.24 -18.28
N THR A 3 -20.82 -1.04 -18.88
CA THR A 3 -21.97 -0.46 -18.19
C THR A 3 -23.21 -1.31 -18.40
N HIS A 4 -23.91 -1.58 -17.30
CA HIS A 4 -25.19 -2.27 -17.28
C HIS A 4 -26.27 -1.29 -16.84
N LEU A 5 -27.33 -1.17 -17.64
CA LEU A 5 -28.43 -0.23 -17.45
C LEU A 5 -29.74 -1.01 -17.31
N LYS A 6 -30.68 -0.43 -16.55
CA LYS A 6 -32.06 -0.92 -16.38
C LYS A 6 -33.04 0.18 -16.78
N ASN A 7 -34.24 -0.18 -17.23
CA ASN A 7 -35.32 0.72 -17.64
C ASN A 7 -34.83 1.81 -18.61
N VAL A 8 -34.35 1.38 -19.78
CA VAL A 8 -33.63 2.22 -20.73
C VAL A 8 -34.55 2.71 -21.84
N LYS A 9 -34.45 4.00 -22.16
CA LYS A 9 -34.98 4.56 -23.42
C LYS A 9 -33.82 4.78 -24.38
N LEU A 10 -33.69 3.92 -25.38
CA LEU A 10 -32.62 3.97 -26.37
C LEU A 10 -33.05 4.81 -27.57
N THR A 11 -32.30 5.85 -27.90
CA THR A 11 -32.47 6.61 -29.14
C THR A 11 -31.27 6.35 -30.05
N SER A 12 -31.46 5.51 -31.06
CA SER A 12 -30.44 5.29 -32.09
C SER A 12 -30.49 6.41 -33.13
N ARG A 13 -29.36 6.70 -33.77
CA ARG A 13 -29.31 7.68 -34.86
C ARG A 13 -30.33 7.31 -35.94
N ASN A 14 -31.16 8.28 -36.33
CA ASN A 14 -32.18 8.14 -37.38
C ASN A 14 -33.23 7.04 -37.12
N ARG A 15 -33.48 6.71 -35.86
CA ARG A 15 -34.52 5.77 -35.46
C ARG A 15 -35.33 6.33 -34.30
N GLU A 16 -36.58 5.89 -34.22
CA GLU A 16 -37.45 6.23 -33.11
C GLU A 16 -36.92 5.66 -31.77
N PRO A 17 -37.17 6.35 -30.65
CA PRO A 17 -36.79 5.85 -29.33
C PRO A 17 -37.47 4.52 -29.00
N THR A 18 -36.70 3.58 -28.46
CA THR A 18 -37.20 2.25 -28.04
C THR A 18 -37.00 2.05 -26.54
N ALA A 19 -38.02 1.55 -25.85
CA ALA A 19 -37.91 1.16 -24.44
C ALA A 19 -37.35 -0.27 -24.30
N LEU A 20 -36.44 -0.46 -23.36
CA LEU A 20 -35.79 -1.74 -23.05
C LEU A 20 -35.74 -1.93 -21.53
N ASP A 21 -35.98 -3.14 -21.05
CA ASP A 21 -35.89 -3.43 -19.61
C ASP A 21 -34.44 -3.42 -19.11
N THR A 22 -33.52 -3.95 -19.92
CA THR A 22 -32.09 -4.01 -19.62
C THR A 22 -31.24 -3.75 -20.86
N LEU A 23 -30.06 -3.15 -20.67
CA LEU A 23 -29.08 -2.95 -21.74
C LEU A 23 -27.66 -3.05 -21.17
N SER A 24 -26.76 -3.69 -21.89
CA SER A 24 -25.34 -3.76 -21.51
C SER A 24 -24.48 -3.20 -22.64
N ILE A 25 -23.57 -2.29 -22.32
CA ILE A 25 -22.69 -1.62 -23.28
C ILE A 25 -21.23 -1.93 -22.92
N ARG A 26 -20.47 -2.38 -23.92
CA ARG A 26 -19.02 -2.56 -23.78
C ARG A 26 -18.37 -1.18 -23.64
N GLY A 27 -17.50 -1.04 -22.65
CA GLY A 27 -16.97 0.26 -22.25
C GLY A 27 -16.11 0.99 -23.27
N ASN A 28 -15.49 0.28 -24.21
CA ASN A 28 -14.72 0.89 -25.28
C ASN A 28 -15.60 1.65 -26.29
N ASN A 29 -16.91 1.37 -26.33
CA ASN A 29 -17.85 2.02 -27.22
C ASN A 29 -18.52 3.24 -26.56
N ILE A 30 -18.16 3.57 -25.32
CA ILE A 30 -18.76 4.69 -24.57
C ILE A 30 -17.87 5.92 -24.73
N ARG A 31 -18.48 7.03 -25.12
CA ARG A 31 -17.77 8.28 -25.42
C ARG A 31 -17.90 9.32 -24.30
N TYR A 32 -19.05 9.40 -23.65
CA TYR A 32 -19.31 10.28 -22.51
C TYR A 32 -20.42 9.71 -21.62
N PHE A 33 -20.45 10.16 -20.37
CA PHE A 33 -21.55 9.93 -19.43
C PHE A 33 -22.14 11.28 -19.06
N VAL A 34 -23.48 11.36 -19.01
CA VAL A 34 -24.18 12.49 -18.40
C VAL A 34 -24.58 12.03 -17.00
N LEU A 35 -23.98 12.67 -15.98
CA LEU A 35 -24.23 12.34 -14.57
C LEU A 35 -25.25 13.33 -13.99
N PRO A 36 -25.93 12.98 -12.89
CA PRO A 36 -26.79 13.93 -12.18
C PRO A 36 -25.98 15.13 -11.66
N ASP A 37 -26.52 16.33 -11.78
CA ASP A 37 -25.85 17.57 -11.35
C ASP A 37 -25.56 17.60 -9.84
N ALA A 38 -26.37 16.89 -9.05
CA ALA A 38 -26.21 16.80 -7.59
C ALA A 38 -25.08 15.85 -7.14
N LEU A 39 -24.41 15.17 -8.07
CA LEU A 39 -23.31 14.28 -7.73
C LEU A 39 -22.08 15.08 -7.30
N ASN A 40 -21.65 14.94 -6.05
CA ASN A 40 -20.45 15.60 -5.55
C ASN A 40 -19.19 14.91 -6.09
N LEU A 41 -18.71 15.38 -7.24
CA LEU A 41 -17.51 14.86 -7.90
C LEU A 41 -16.25 15.11 -7.06
N ASP A 42 -16.12 16.25 -6.39
CA ASP A 42 -14.91 16.62 -5.66
C ASP A 42 -14.59 15.65 -4.52
N ALA A 43 -15.61 15.16 -3.82
CA ALA A 43 -15.45 14.16 -2.77
C ALA A 43 -15.10 12.76 -3.32
N LEU A 44 -15.54 12.43 -4.53
CA LEU A 44 -15.37 11.11 -5.16
C LEU A 44 -14.10 11.02 -6.01
N LEU A 45 -13.54 12.15 -6.42
CA LEU A 45 -12.32 12.24 -7.23
C LEU A 45 -11.07 12.46 -6.37
N VAL A 46 -11.18 12.43 -5.04
CA VAL A 46 -10.01 12.37 -4.17
C VAL A 46 -9.39 10.99 -4.35
N ASP A 47 -8.14 10.96 -4.84
CA ASP A 47 -7.38 9.73 -5.01
C ASP A 47 -7.47 8.86 -3.74
N ASP A 48 -8.09 7.69 -3.86
CA ASP A 48 -8.08 6.59 -2.90
C ASP A 48 -6.68 5.92 -2.88
N ALA A 49 -5.62 6.73 -2.99
CA ALA A 49 -4.26 6.26 -2.85
C ALA A 49 -4.18 5.59 -1.47
N PRO A 50 -3.86 4.28 -1.41
CA PRO A 50 -3.78 3.60 -0.14
C PRO A 50 -2.79 4.36 0.72
N LYS A 51 -3.29 4.96 1.83
CA LYS A 51 -2.48 5.75 2.75
C LYS A 51 -1.19 4.97 3.00
N PRO A 52 -0.01 5.49 2.62
CA PRO A 52 1.22 4.74 2.78
C PRO A 52 1.34 4.40 4.25
N LYS A 53 1.16 3.12 4.59
CA LYS A 53 1.39 2.61 5.95
C LYS A 53 2.80 3.04 6.29
N GLY A 54 2.91 3.96 7.24
CA GLY A 54 4.14 4.70 7.50
C GLY A 54 5.33 3.77 7.47
N LYS A 55 6.32 4.09 6.61
CA LYS A 55 7.65 3.55 6.78
C LYS A 55 8.04 3.92 8.21
N LYS A 56 8.11 2.93 9.09
CA LYS A 56 8.76 3.10 10.40
C LYS A 56 10.10 3.73 10.06
N LYS A 57 10.27 4.96 10.51
CA LYS A 57 11.49 5.73 10.33
C LYS A 57 12.59 4.93 11.01
N GLU A 58 13.34 4.19 10.22
CA GLU A 58 14.61 3.62 10.65
C GLU A 58 15.59 4.78 10.74
N ASP A 59 15.44 5.62 11.77
CA ASP A 59 16.46 6.59 12.15
C ASP A 59 17.42 5.88 13.12
N ALA A 60 18.18 4.95 12.57
CA ALA A 60 19.55 4.76 13.03
C ALA A 60 20.31 6.05 12.71
N ARG A 61 20.44 6.96 13.69
CA ARG A 61 21.56 7.93 13.83
C ARG A 61 21.41 8.80 15.09
N GLY A 62 22.24 8.50 16.10
CA GLY A 62 23.10 9.55 16.64
C GLY A 62 23.05 9.87 18.15
N ARG A 63 24.16 9.52 18.82
CA ARG A 63 24.89 10.39 19.77
C ARG A 63 24.26 10.66 21.15
N GLY A 64 24.54 9.75 22.08
CA GLY A 64 25.30 10.01 23.32
C GLY A 64 24.76 10.99 24.36
N ARG A 65 24.60 10.49 25.59
CA ARG A 65 25.07 11.05 26.89
C ARG A 65 24.33 10.36 28.03
N GLY A 66 25.09 9.66 28.88
CA GLY A 66 24.57 9.04 30.10
C GLY A 66 25.71 8.45 30.93
N ARG A 67 26.51 9.35 31.51
CA ARG A 67 27.48 9.03 32.56
C ARG A 67 26.75 8.50 33.80
N GLY A 68 27.29 7.46 34.44
CA GLY A 68 27.05 7.18 35.86
C GLY A 68 26.65 5.74 36.15
N GLY A 69 27.52 4.97 36.82
CA GLY A 69 27.20 3.61 37.27
C GLY A 69 28.40 2.82 37.80
N ASP A 70 29.05 3.36 38.81
CA ASP A 70 30.06 2.76 39.67
C ASP A 70 29.82 1.30 40.11
N ARG A 71 30.93 0.55 40.23
CA ARG A 71 31.22 -0.56 41.17
C ARG A 71 30.75 -1.98 40.83
N GLY A 72 31.75 -2.81 40.52
CA GLY A 72 31.65 -4.27 40.56
C GLY A 72 33.01 -4.96 40.39
N ARG A 73 34.01 -4.64 41.24
CA ARG A 73 35.17 -5.52 41.44
C ARG A 73 34.74 -6.69 42.34
N GLY A 74 34.88 -7.93 41.88
CA GLY A 74 34.80 -9.10 42.77
C GLY A 74 34.77 -10.46 42.08
N GLY A 75 35.77 -11.30 42.38
CA GLY A 75 35.80 -12.77 42.17
C GLY A 75 36.35 -13.17 40.79
N GLY A 76 37.61 -13.63 40.64
CA GLY A 76 38.12 -14.92 41.14
C GLY A 76 37.80 -16.01 40.11
N GLY A 77 38.68 -16.83 39.55
CA GLY A 77 40.09 -17.15 39.72
C GLY A 77 40.35 -18.44 38.91
N GLY A 78 41.58 -18.63 38.40
CA GLY A 78 42.09 -19.90 37.83
C GLY A 78 41.56 -20.27 36.43
N GLY A 79 42.33 -20.82 35.50
CA GLY A 79 43.72 -21.27 35.45
C GLY A 79 44.10 -21.46 33.97
N ARG A 80 45.30 -21.03 33.56
CA ARG A 80 46.40 -21.91 33.16
C ARG A 80 45.96 -23.16 32.35
N GLY A 81 45.89 -23.00 31.03
CA GLY A 81 45.93 -24.10 30.07
C GLY A 81 46.73 -23.66 28.84
N GLY A 82 48.01 -24.02 28.80
CA GLY A 82 48.97 -23.62 27.77
C GLY A 82 48.79 -24.31 26.40
N PRO A 83 49.69 -24.01 25.45
CA PRO A 83 49.49 -24.17 24.00
C PRO A 83 49.88 -25.55 23.48
N ARG A 84 49.22 -26.03 22.41
CA ARG A 84 49.60 -27.10 21.45
C ARG A 84 48.47 -27.12 20.39
N GLY A 85 48.63 -26.98 19.09
CA GLY A 85 49.70 -27.37 18.19
C GLY A 85 49.10 -28.28 17.10
N ARG A 86 49.16 -27.82 15.83
CA ARG A 86 49.44 -28.60 14.60
C ARG A 86 48.39 -29.60 14.03
N GLY A 87 48.10 -29.44 12.73
CA GLY A 87 47.62 -30.48 11.79
C GLY A 87 46.48 -29.97 10.88
N ARG A 88 46.69 -29.40 9.69
CA ARG A 88 46.92 -30.03 8.37
C ARG A 88 46.13 -31.33 8.13
N GLY A 89 45.25 -31.32 7.11
CA GLY A 89 45.17 -32.41 6.16
C GLY A 89 43.78 -32.78 5.61
N ARG A 90 43.64 -32.51 4.30
CA ARG A 90 42.70 -33.05 3.29
C ARG A 90 41.28 -32.51 3.28
#